data_AF-A0A2X2U1F5-F1
#
_entry.id   AF-A0A2X2U1F5-F1
#
_cell.length_a   1.000
_cell.length_b   1.000
_cell.length_c   1.000
_cell.angle_alpha   90.00
_cell.angle_beta   90.00
_cell.angle_gamma   90.00
#
_symmetry.space_group_name_H-M   'P 1'
#
loop_
_entity.id
_entity.type
_entity.pdbx_description
1 polymer ?
#
loop_
_entity_poly.entity_id
_entity_poly.type
_entity_poly.pdbx_seq_one_letter_code
_entity_poly.pdbx_strand_id
1 'polypeptide(L)'
;MVRQVMPSFASQKNVIILCDSWYAKKNPACIVDEYPNLDLICNARADSVIYDLAPQPTGRRGRPAKHGERLSIKEDFTLSAEKIGDYYMGVRRVLTNIFGQREVPAYLTFTEKTGGSRRLFFSTIIPEQMQIFCAWQEKAPLNQTGSERMQFIPLLCYTFRWNTEVSYYEQKTFWSLCSYMLRSRKGIEMLVNLINISYCAMKILPYQEESFSKYRTESVQEFRFALSEQIRQQV
;
A
#
# COMPACT_ATOMS: atom_id res chain seq x y z
N MET A 1 -15.10 5.80 -6.58
CA MET A 1 -14.51 5.58 -5.24
C MET A 1 -13.47 6.64 -4.90
N VAL A 2 -12.23 6.61 -5.41
CA VAL A 2 -11.16 7.58 -5.01
C VAL A 2 -11.64 9.04 -5.10
N ARG A 3 -12.17 9.47 -6.25
CA ARG A 3 -12.72 10.83 -6.42
C ARG A 3 -13.82 11.23 -5.44
N GLN A 4 -14.58 10.26 -4.92
CA GLN A 4 -15.65 10.51 -3.95
C GLN A 4 -15.10 10.69 -2.54
N VAL A 5 -13.98 10.07 -2.21
CA VAL A 5 -13.41 10.07 -0.85
C VAL A 5 -12.33 11.14 -0.67
N MET A 6 -11.60 11.49 -1.74
CA MET A 6 -10.54 12.49 -1.68
C MET A 6 -10.94 13.85 -1.07
N PRO A 7 -12.16 14.40 -1.28
CA PRO A 7 -12.58 15.62 -0.60
C PRO A 7 -12.49 15.54 0.93
N SER A 8 -12.76 14.36 1.52
CA SER A 8 -12.66 14.14 2.98
C SER A 8 -11.22 14.10 3.49
N PHE A 9 -10.24 13.96 2.60
CA PHE A 9 -8.82 13.94 2.92
C PHE A 9 -8.07 15.20 2.45
N ALA A 10 -8.79 16.26 2.07
CA ALA A 10 -8.17 17.50 1.60
C ALA A 10 -7.23 18.15 2.64
N SER A 11 -7.48 17.96 3.93
CA SER A 11 -6.62 18.46 5.01
C SER A 11 -5.40 17.58 5.30
N GLN A 12 -5.33 16.38 4.72
CA GLN A 12 -4.24 15.44 4.97
C GLN A 12 -3.04 15.79 4.07
N LYS A 13 -1.83 15.69 4.62
CA LYS A 13 -0.62 16.02 3.86
C LYS A 13 -0.31 14.98 2.77
N ASN A 14 -0.38 13.70 3.13
CA ASN A 14 -0.15 12.59 2.20
C ASN A 14 -1.32 11.60 2.30
N VAL A 15 -1.91 11.27 1.16
CA VAL A 15 -2.90 10.20 0.99
C VAL A 15 -2.29 9.20 0.01
N ILE A 16 -2.09 7.96 0.44
CA ILE A 16 -1.38 6.97 -0.38
C ILE A 16 -2.30 5.79 -0.66
N ILE A 17 -2.54 5.51 -1.94
CA ILE A 17 -3.22 4.31 -2.39
C ILE A 17 -2.22 3.17 -2.41
N LEU A 18 -2.55 2.06 -1.73
CA LEU A 18 -1.79 0.82 -1.79
C LEU A 18 -2.58 -0.22 -2.58
N CYS A 19 -2.05 -0.73 -3.70
CA CYS A 19 -2.78 -1.70 -4.51
C CYS A 19 -1.91 -2.80 -5.10
N ASP A 20 -2.53 -3.94 -5.39
CA ASP A 20 -1.85 -5.09 -5.99
C ASP A 20 -1.51 -4.88 -7.48
N SER A 21 -0.91 -5.91 -8.09
CA SER A 21 -0.52 -5.90 -9.49
C SER A 21 -1.68 -5.91 -10.48
N TRP A 22 -2.91 -6.15 -10.05
CA TRP A 22 -4.10 -6.04 -10.89
C TRP A 22 -4.43 -4.58 -11.22
N TYR A 23 -4.09 -3.67 -10.31
CA TYR A 23 -4.39 -2.24 -10.40
C TYR A 23 -3.22 -1.39 -10.90
N ALA A 24 -2.05 -1.97 -11.14
CA ALA A 24 -0.90 -1.31 -11.79
C ALA A 24 -1.19 -1.06 -13.30
N LYS A 25 -2.09 -0.12 -13.56
CA LYS A 25 -2.60 0.25 -14.88
C LYS A 25 -2.64 1.77 -15.02
N LYS A 26 -2.71 2.25 -16.26
CA LYS A 26 -2.69 3.67 -16.58
C LYS A 26 -3.80 4.48 -15.89
N ASN A 27 -5.04 3.97 -15.86
CA ASN A 27 -6.16 4.71 -15.27
C ASN A 27 -5.99 4.96 -13.75
N PRO A 28 -5.67 3.95 -12.91
CA PRO A 28 -5.30 4.20 -11.51
C PRO A 28 -4.03 5.04 -11.35
N ALA A 29 -3.06 4.91 -12.25
CA ALA A 29 -1.83 5.71 -12.20
C ALA A 29 -2.07 7.20 -12.48
N CYS A 30 -3.11 7.56 -13.23
CA CYS A 30 -3.42 8.95 -13.58
C CYS A 30 -4.29 9.67 -12.53
N ILE A 31 -4.99 9.00 -11.60
CA ILE A 31 -5.78 9.74 -10.57
C ILE A 31 -4.91 10.57 -9.64
N VAL A 32 -3.66 10.16 -9.42
CA VAL A 32 -2.74 10.93 -8.57
C VAL A 32 -2.50 12.33 -9.15
N ASP A 33 -2.71 12.53 -10.45
CA ASP A 33 -2.55 13.82 -11.13
C ASP A 33 -3.71 14.77 -10.81
N GLU A 34 -4.83 14.24 -10.33
CA GLU A 34 -6.04 15.02 -10.02
C GLU A 34 -5.99 15.66 -8.62
N TYR A 35 -5.10 15.17 -7.73
CA TYR A 35 -5.04 15.60 -6.34
C TYR A 35 -3.58 15.78 -5.88
N PRO A 36 -3.19 16.97 -5.39
CA PRO A 36 -1.80 17.27 -5.08
C PRO A 36 -1.23 16.50 -3.88
N ASN A 37 -2.08 15.96 -3.03
CA ASN A 37 -1.72 15.18 -1.84
C ASN A 37 -1.95 13.67 -2.03
N LEU A 38 -2.28 13.21 -3.24
CA LEU A 38 -2.55 11.81 -3.54
C LEU A 38 -1.37 11.14 -4.23
N ASP A 39 -0.98 10.00 -3.70
CA ASP A 39 0.08 9.15 -4.24
C ASP A 39 -0.38 7.69 -4.35
N LEU A 40 0.41 6.90 -5.07
CA LEU A 40 0.17 5.50 -5.34
C LEU A 40 1.44 4.69 -5.08
N ILE A 41 1.28 3.57 -4.39
CA ILE A 41 2.29 2.51 -4.29
C ILE A 41 1.61 1.22 -4.73
N CYS A 42 2.13 0.61 -5.80
CA CYS A 42 1.54 -0.58 -6.37
C CYS A 42 2.56 -1.69 -6.60
N ASN A 43 2.17 -2.92 -6.31
CA ASN A 43 2.88 -4.08 -6.86
C ASN A 43 2.67 -4.08 -8.38
N ALA A 44 3.66 -4.53 -9.14
CA ALA A 44 3.60 -4.69 -10.58
C ALA A 44 4.05 -6.10 -10.95
N ARG A 45 3.56 -6.59 -12.09
CA ARG A 45 3.99 -7.88 -12.59
C ARG A 45 5.47 -7.83 -12.99
N ALA A 46 6.19 -8.92 -12.78
CA ALA A 46 7.62 -8.99 -13.06
C ALA A 46 7.96 -8.81 -14.56
N ASP A 47 7.00 -9.03 -15.46
CA ASP A 47 7.10 -8.80 -16.90
C ASP A 47 6.80 -7.35 -17.31
N SER A 48 6.48 -6.47 -16.36
CA SER A 48 6.24 -5.05 -16.64
C SER A 48 7.49 -4.40 -17.22
N VAL A 49 7.33 -3.76 -18.39
CA VAL A 49 8.45 -3.12 -19.07
C VAL A 49 8.83 -1.84 -18.34
N ILE A 50 10.12 -1.73 -18.02
CA ILE A 50 10.76 -0.57 -17.41
C ILE A 50 11.93 -0.11 -18.28
N TYR A 51 12.17 1.18 -18.29
CA TYR A 51 13.22 1.83 -19.07
C TYR A 51 14.02 2.76 -18.17
N ASP A 52 15.26 3.02 -18.58
CA ASP A 52 16.06 4.09 -18.01
C ASP A 52 15.49 5.46 -18.37
N LEU A 53 15.98 6.49 -17.68
CA LEU A 53 15.56 7.87 -17.92
C LEU A 53 15.87 8.31 -19.37
N ALA A 54 15.13 9.30 -19.85
CA ALA A 54 15.32 9.82 -21.19
C ALA A 54 16.76 10.38 -21.36
N PRO A 55 17.45 10.05 -22.46
CA PRO A 55 18.81 10.53 -22.68
C PRO A 55 18.84 12.05 -22.85
N GLN A 56 19.96 12.67 -22.48
CA GLN A 56 20.14 14.11 -22.66
C GLN A 56 20.04 14.51 -24.13
N PRO A 57 19.46 15.67 -24.46
CA PRO A 57 19.36 16.14 -25.84
C PRO A 57 20.76 16.24 -26.48
N THR A 58 20.96 15.58 -27.62
CA THR A 58 22.26 15.54 -28.31
C THR A 58 22.51 16.77 -29.19
N GLY A 59 21.58 17.73 -29.24
CA GLY A 59 21.62 18.91 -30.11
C GLY A 59 21.41 18.61 -31.62
N ARG A 60 21.28 17.34 -32.01
CA ARG A 60 21.07 16.93 -33.40
C ARG A 60 19.61 17.07 -33.81
N ARG A 61 19.38 17.37 -35.09
CA ARG A 61 18.04 17.48 -35.68
C ARG A 61 17.33 16.13 -35.66
N GLY A 62 16.18 16.04 -35.00
CA GLY A 62 15.39 14.82 -34.87
C GLY A 62 14.45 14.87 -33.67
N ARG A 63 13.59 13.85 -33.53
CA ARG A 63 12.74 13.69 -32.33
C ARG A 63 13.59 13.05 -31.22
N PRO A 64 13.75 13.68 -30.04
CA PRO A 64 14.45 13.07 -28.92
C PRO A 64 13.80 11.75 -28.49
N ALA A 65 14.64 10.80 -28.04
CA ALA A 65 14.15 9.55 -27.48
C ALA A 65 13.37 9.83 -26.19
N LYS A 66 12.21 9.19 -26.05
CA LYS A 66 11.35 9.38 -24.87
C LYS A 66 11.81 8.55 -23.67
N HIS A 67 12.46 7.43 -23.92
CA HIS A 67 12.93 6.49 -22.91
C HIS A 67 14.41 6.20 -23.18
N GLY A 68 15.16 5.85 -22.12
CA GLY A 68 16.47 5.24 -22.25
C GLY A 68 16.38 3.75 -22.58
N GLU A 69 17.47 3.03 -22.30
CA GLU A 69 17.55 1.58 -22.53
C GLU A 69 16.51 0.81 -21.71
N ARG A 70 16.07 -0.33 -22.23
CA ARG A 70 15.17 -1.22 -21.48
C ARG A 70 15.95 -1.86 -20.33
N LEU A 71 15.39 -1.79 -19.13
CA LEU A 71 16.02 -2.33 -17.92
C LEU A 71 15.54 -3.75 -17.60
N SER A 72 16.46 -4.57 -17.14
CA SER A 72 16.29 -5.90 -16.57
C SER A 72 16.11 -5.80 -15.06
N ILE A 73 15.00 -6.35 -14.55
CA ILE A 73 14.78 -6.47 -13.10
C ILE A 73 15.82 -7.36 -12.40
N LYS A 74 16.63 -8.11 -13.15
CA LYS A 74 17.64 -9.03 -12.59
C LYS A 74 19.01 -8.40 -12.45
N GLU A 75 19.38 -7.56 -13.42
CA GLU A 75 20.77 -7.14 -13.61
C GLU A 75 20.95 -5.65 -13.31
N ASP A 76 19.92 -4.84 -13.54
CA ASP A 76 20.05 -3.38 -13.57
C ASP A 76 19.71 -2.68 -12.24
N PHE A 77 19.61 -3.44 -11.14
CA PHE A 77 19.29 -2.91 -9.81
C PHE A 77 20.37 -3.27 -8.81
N THR A 78 20.89 -2.26 -8.11
CA THR A 78 21.77 -2.46 -6.96
C THR A 78 20.93 -2.84 -5.75
N LEU A 79 21.20 -4.02 -5.18
CA LEU A 79 20.51 -4.53 -4.00
C LEU A 79 21.20 -4.07 -2.71
N SER A 80 20.42 -3.99 -1.64
CA SER A 80 20.92 -3.78 -0.29
C SER A 80 21.97 -4.83 0.09
N ALA A 81 22.96 -4.43 0.87
CA ALA A 81 24.02 -5.32 1.34
C ALA A 81 23.44 -6.47 2.17
N GLU A 82 22.53 -6.12 3.08
CA GLU A 82 21.83 -7.01 4.01
C GLU A 82 20.33 -7.09 3.71
N LYS A 83 19.66 -8.08 4.30
CA LYS A 83 18.21 -8.18 4.25
C LYS A 83 17.54 -7.16 5.15
N ILE A 84 16.39 -6.66 4.70
CA ILE A 84 15.46 -5.82 5.47
C ILE A 84 14.21 -6.68 5.67
N GLY A 85 14.03 -7.21 6.88
CA GLY A 85 13.15 -8.35 7.11
C GLY A 85 13.68 -9.57 6.35
N ASP A 86 12.85 -10.18 5.50
CA ASP A 86 13.21 -11.40 4.76
C ASP A 86 13.83 -11.16 3.38
N TYR A 87 13.93 -9.90 2.96
CA TYR A 87 14.22 -9.53 1.56
C TYR A 87 15.44 -8.63 1.42
N TYR A 88 16.23 -8.86 0.37
CA TYR A 88 17.09 -7.83 -0.19
C TYR A 88 16.25 -6.84 -1.00
N MET A 89 16.54 -5.55 -0.90
CA MET A 89 15.77 -4.50 -1.55
C MET A 89 16.63 -3.70 -2.51
N GLY A 90 16.09 -3.37 -3.68
CA GLY A 90 16.71 -2.48 -4.65
C GLY A 90 15.75 -1.36 -5.02
N VAL A 91 16.28 -0.17 -5.30
CA VAL A 91 15.48 0.97 -5.78
C VAL A 91 16.20 1.64 -6.95
N ARG A 92 15.45 2.00 -7.98
CA ARG A 92 15.95 2.77 -9.12
C ARG A 92 14.84 3.65 -9.67
N ARG A 93 15.16 4.87 -10.11
CA ARG A 93 14.22 5.71 -10.87
C ARG A 93 14.11 5.19 -12.29
N VAL A 94 12.88 4.98 -12.77
CA VAL A 94 12.62 4.41 -14.09
C VAL A 94 11.47 5.12 -14.80
N LEU A 95 11.39 4.90 -16.10
CA LEU A 95 10.21 5.18 -16.92
C LEU A 95 9.47 3.87 -17.20
N THR A 96 8.14 3.91 -17.24
CA THR A 96 7.32 2.75 -17.62
C THR A 96 6.03 3.19 -18.29
N ASN A 97 5.49 2.34 -19.16
CA ASN A 97 4.27 2.60 -19.90
C ASN A 97 3.06 2.85 -18.99
N ILE A 98 3.07 2.33 -17.76
CA ILE A 98 1.99 2.52 -16.78
C ILE A 98 1.86 3.99 -16.37
N PHE A 99 2.98 4.69 -16.17
CA PHE A 99 3.05 6.07 -15.71
C PHE A 99 3.38 7.08 -16.83
N GLY A 100 3.39 6.63 -18.08
CA GLY A 100 3.58 7.50 -19.25
C GLY A 100 4.98 8.10 -19.31
N GLN A 101 5.10 9.40 -19.05
CA GLN A 101 6.39 10.13 -19.04
C GLN A 101 6.84 10.50 -17.62
N ARG A 102 6.07 10.13 -16.60
CA ARG A 102 6.46 10.34 -15.22
C ARG A 102 7.57 9.36 -14.84
N GLU A 103 8.65 9.91 -14.31
CA GLU A 103 9.69 9.14 -13.64
C GLU A 103 9.17 8.69 -12.28
N VAL A 104 9.30 7.40 -11.99
CA VAL A 104 8.84 6.79 -10.74
C VAL A 104 9.96 5.97 -10.10
N PRO A 105 10.10 5.99 -8.77
CA PRO A 105 10.84 4.95 -8.06
C PRO A 105 10.24 3.56 -8.35
N ALA A 106 11.06 2.67 -8.89
CA ALA A 106 10.81 1.25 -8.94
C ALA A 106 11.57 0.57 -7.81
N TYR A 107 10.84 -0.21 -7.02
CA TYR A 107 11.37 -1.01 -5.93
C TYR A 107 11.34 -2.48 -6.29
N LEU A 108 12.40 -3.20 -5.92
CA LEU A 108 12.46 -4.65 -6.04
C LEU A 108 12.69 -5.29 -4.69
N THR A 109 12.04 -6.43 -4.46
CA THR A 109 12.34 -7.32 -3.33
C THR A 109 12.83 -8.66 -3.86
N PHE A 110 13.90 -9.16 -3.27
CA PHE A 110 14.49 -10.46 -3.59
C PHE A 110 14.58 -11.31 -2.33
N THR A 111 14.11 -12.56 -2.36
CA THR A 111 14.31 -13.48 -1.23
C THR A 111 15.79 -13.88 -1.08
N GLU A 112 16.48 -13.99 -2.21
CA GLU A 112 17.90 -14.36 -2.31
C GLU A 112 18.56 -13.58 -3.44
N LYS A 113 19.85 -13.25 -3.31
CA LYS A 113 20.60 -12.49 -4.34
C LYS A 113 20.67 -13.27 -5.66
N THR A 114 20.75 -14.59 -5.60
CA THR A 114 20.79 -15.49 -6.75
C THR A 114 19.59 -16.43 -6.73
N GLY A 115 18.83 -16.53 -7.83
CA GLY A 115 17.80 -17.58 -7.99
C GLY A 115 16.46 -17.42 -7.24
N GLY A 116 16.32 -16.48 -6.30
CA GLY A 116 15.11 -16.32 -5.47
C GLY A 116 13.86 -15.71 -6.16
N SER A 117 12.76 -15.64 -5.39
CA SER A 117 11.51 -14.98 -5.79
C SER A 117 11.69 -13.46 -5.80
N ARG A 118 11.08 -12.81 -6.79
CA ARG A 118 11.22 -11.37 -7.05
C ARG A 118 9.86 -10.71 -7.17
N ARG A 119 9.73 -9.50 -6.63
CA ARG A 119 8.56 -8.65 -6.83
C ARG A 119 8.99 -7.25 -7.19
N LEU A 120 8.23 -6.64 -8.09
CA LEU A 120 8.42 -5.27 -8.56
C LEU A 120 7.31 -4.41 -8.01
N PHE A 121 7.66 -3.22 -7.55
CA PHE A 121 6.70 -2.23 -7.08
C PHE A 121 7.04 -0.88 -7.69
N PHE A 122 6.03 -0.06 -7.91
CA PHE A 122 6.19 1.33 -8.30
C PHE A 122 5.63 2.23 -7.22
N SER A 123 6.21 3.41 -7.10
CA SER A 123 5.71 4.46 -6.21
C SER A 123 5.66 5.79 -6.96
N THR A 124 4.64 6.60 -6.71
CA THR A 124 4.62 8.01 -7.19
C THR A 124 5.18 8.98 -6.16
N ILE A 125 5.21 8.58 -4.89
CA ILE A 125 5.80 9.35 -3.81
C ILE A 125 7.29 9.04 -3.72
N ILE A 126 8.12 10.09 -3.58
CA ILE A 126 9.52 9.90 -3.22
C ILE A 126 9.66 9.89 -1.69
N PRO A 127 10.60 9.10 -1.13
CA PRO A 127 10.78 8.96 0.31
C PRO A 127 10.88 10.29 1.06
N GLU A 128 11.53 11.30 0.47
CA GLU A 128 11.77 12.61 1.07
C GLU A 128 10.50 13.45 1.24
N GLN A 129 9.45 13.15 0.48
CA GLN A 129 8.16 13.85 0.53
C GLN A 129 7.18 13.22 1.53
N MET A 130 7.50 12.02 2.03
CA MET A 130 6.61 11.27 2.89
C MET A 130 6.76 11.69 4.35
N GLN A 131 5.68 12.19 4.96
CA GLN A 131 5.63 12.38 6.41
C GLN A 131 5.14 11.12 7.11
N ILE A 132 6.10 10.28 7.51
CA ILE A 132 5.82 9.10 8.32
C ILE A 132 6.79 9.03 9.51
N PHE A 133 6.22 8.81 10.68
CA PHE A 133 6.98 8.56 11.90
C PHE A 133 7.27 7.05 12.00
N CYS A 134 8.31 6.60 11.30
CA CYS A 134 8.72 5.19 11.29
C CYS A 134 8.91 4.61 12.70
N ALA A 135 9.58 5.33 13.60
CA ALA A 135 9.85 4.89 14.98
C ALA A 135 8.59 4.65 15.83
N TRP A 136 7.46 5.23 15.46
CA TRP A 136 6.17 5.08 16.16
C TRP A 136 5.30 3.96 15.58
N GLN A 137 5.82 3.23 14.59
CA GLN A 137 5.13 2.06 14.04
C GLN A 137 5.28 0.87 14.97
N GLU A 138 4.24 0.03 15.03
CA GLU A 138 4.25 -1.13 15.94
C GLU A 138 5.10 -2.28 15.41
N LYS A 139 5.23 -2.40 14.08
CA LYS A 139 5.78 -3.59 13.44
C LYS A 139 7.08 -3.30 12.67
N ALA A 140 8.01 -4.25 12.78
CA ALA A 140 9.15 -4.33 11.90
C ALA A 140 8.70 -4.60 10.45
N PRO A 141 9.45 -4.12 9.43
CA PRO A 141 10.72 -3.41 9.54
C PRO A 141 10.58 -1.88 9.70
N LEU A 142 9.37 -1.30 9.61
CA LEU A 142 9.19 0.17 9.63
C LEU A 142 9.72 0.80 10.92
N ASN A 143 9.45 0.20 12.08
CA ASN A 143 9.90 0.71 13.37
C ASN A 143 11.41 0.58 13.64
N GLN A 144 12.11 -0.20 12.82
CA GLN A 144 13.55 -0.42 12.88
C GLN A 144 14.26 0.24 11.68
N THR A 145 13.56 1.07 10.90
CA THR A 145 14.12 1.72 9.71
C THR A 145 14.95 2.93 10.13
N GLY A 146 16.27 2.78 10.12
CA GLY A 146 17.21 3.89 10.28
C GLY A 146 17.34 4.75 9.02
N SER A 147 18.10 5.85 9.11
CA SER A 147 18.32 6.81 8.02
C SER A 147 18.88 6.19 6.74
N GLU A 148 19.77 5.20 6.86
CA GLU A 148 20.36 4.48 5.72
C GLU A 148 19.34 3.72 4.86
N ARG A 149 18.17 3.42 5.43
CA ARG A 149 17.09 2.65 4.78
C ARG A 149 15.91 3.54 4.41
N MET A 150 16.02 4.86 4.58
CA MET A 150 14.96 5.82 4.33
C MET A 150 14.42 5.74 2.89
N GLN A 151 15.30 5.47 1.93
CA GLN A 151 14.93 5.31 0.52
C GLN A 151 13.88 4.21 0.27
N PHE A 152 13.77 3.21 1.17
CA PHE A 152 12.84 2.08 1.05
C PHE A 152 11.51 2.29 1.78
N ILE A 153 11.33 3.40 2.50
CA ILE A 153 10.11 3.67 3.30
C ILE A 153 8.82 3.46 2.50
N PRO A 154 8.68 3.97 1.26
CA PRO A 154 7.45 3.73 0.47
C PRO A 154 7.16 2.24 0.29
N LEU A 155 8.18 1.43 -0.04
CA LEU A 155 8.02 -0.01 -0.16
C LEU A 155 7.64 -0.64 1.18
N LEU A 156 8.23 -0.22 2.29
CA LEU A 156 7.90 -0.76 3.61
C LEU A 156 6.46 -0.45 4.03
N CYS A 157 5.93 0.71 3.65
CA CYS A 157 4.53 1.09 3.87
C CYS A 157 3.54 0.21 3.08
N TYR A 158 3.99 -0.45 2.01
CA TYR A 158 3.16 -1.38 1.25
C TYR A 158 2.67 -2.56 2.11
N THR A 159 3.33 -2.87 3.23
CA THR A 159 2.88 -3.89 4.20
C THR A 159 1.47 -3.60 4.74
N PHE A 160 1.08 -2.33 4.90
CA PHE A 160 -0.25 -1.94 5.37
C PHE A 160 -1.38 -2.41 4.45
N ARG A 161 -1.09 -2.67 3.16
CA ARG A 161 -2.06 -3.25 2.22
C ARG A 161 -2.61 -4.60 2.71
N TRP A 162 -1.80 -5.37 3.46
CA TRP A 162 -2.25 -6.66 4.00
C TRP A 162 -3.42 -6.52 4.97
N ASN A 163 -3.60 -5.36 5.62
CA ASN A 163 -4.73 -5.11 6.51
C ASN A 163 -6.09 -5.26 5.81
N THR A 164 -6.14 -4.99 4.50
CA THR A 164 -7.35 -5.22 3.69
C THR A 164 -7.69 -6.72 3.60
N GLU A 165 -6.69 -7.59 3.43
CA GLU A 165 -6.90 -9.05 3.41
C GLU A 165 -7.39 -9.56 4.77
N VAL A 166 -6.76 -9.09 5.85
CA VAL A 166 -7.16 -9.41 7.22
C VAL A 166 -8.60 -8.97 7.47
N SER A 167 -8.96 -7.74 7.07
CA SER A 167 -10.32 -7.23 7.22
C SER A 167 -11.33 -8.07 6.45
N TYR A 168 -11.06 -8.40 5.18
CA TYR A 168 -11.96 -9.27 4.41
C TYR A 168 -12.09 -10.67 5.02
N TYR A 169 -10.99 -11.27 5.49
CA TYR A 169 -11.02 -12.56 6.15
C TYR A 169 -11.87 -12.50 7.42
N GLU A 170 -11.59 -11.55 8.32
CA GLU A 170 -12.31 -11.42 9.59
C GLU A 170 -13.81 -11.17 9.35
N GLN A 171 -14.17 -10.32 8.39
CA GLN A 171 -15.57 -10.05 8.08
C GLN A 171 -16.30 -11.28 7.52
N LYS A 172 -15.67 -12.03 6.62
CA LYS A 172 -16.25 -13.25 6.04
C LYS A 172 -16.42 -14.35 7.09
N THR A 173 -15.41 -14.56 7.91
CA THR A 173 -15.34 -15.68 8.85
C THR A 173 -16.13 -15.40 10.13
N PHE A 174 -16.00 -14.20 10.71
CA PHE A 174 -16.53 -13.89 12.05
C PHE A 174 -17.74 -12.95 12.05
N TRP A 175 -17.98 -12.23 10.96
CA TRP A 175 -19.08 -11.27 10.84
C TRP A 175 -20.17 -11.71 9.87
N SER A 176 -20.17 -13.00 9.51
CA SER A 176 -21.24 -13.62 8.73
C SER A 176 -21.51 -12.95 7.38
N LEU A 177 -20.50 -12.28 6.80
CA LEU A 177 -20.66 -11.61 5.49
C LEU A 177 -21.08 -12.59 4.39
N CYS A 178 -20.69 -13.87 4.51
CA CYS A 178 -20.99 -14.93 3.55
C CYS A 178 -22.14 -15.86 3.96
N SER A 179 -22.94 -15.56 4.99
CA SER A 179 -24.01 -16.46 5.45
C SER A 179 -25.31 -16.37 4.65
N TYR A 180 -25.34 -15.65 3.51
CA TYR A 180 -26.48 -15.53 2.58
C TYR A 180 -27.85 -15.26 3.27
N MET A 181 -27.86 -14.43 4.32
CA MET A 181 -29.07 -14.15 5.11
C MET A 181 -30.10 -13.29 4.38
N LEU A 182 -29.69 -12.53 3.36
CA LEU A 182 -30.54 -11.61 2.62
C LEU A 182 -30.49 -11.92 1.13
N ARG A 183 -31.66 -11.86 0.47
CA ARG A 183 -31.81 -12.16 -0.97
C ARG A 183 -32.05 -10.93 -1.85
N SER A 184 -32.44 -9.80 -1.26
CA SER A 184 -32.64 -8.56 -2.01
C SER A 184 -31.31 -7.83 -2.17
N ARG A 185 -31.08 -7.24 -3.35
CA ARG A 185 -29.89 -6.42 -3.62
C ARG A 185 -29.69 -5.33 -2.56
N LYS A 186 -30.75 -4.58 -2.26
CA LYS A 186 -30.73 -3.51 -1.24
C LYS A 186 -30.38 -4.05 0.14
N GLY A 187 -30.94 -5.19 0.53
CA GLY A 187 -30.62 -5.83 1.81
C GLY A 187 -29.16 -6.23 1.91
N ILE A 188 -28.62 -6.86 0.85
CA ILE A 188 -27.21 -7.24 0.78
C ILE A 188 -26.31 -6.01 0.87
N GLU A 189 -26.59 -4.95 0.10
CA GLU A 189 -25.82 -3.70 0.16
C GLU A 189 -25.84 -3.07 1.56
N MET A 190 -27.01 -3.01 2.22
CA MET A 190 -27.14 -2.49 3.58
C MET A 190 -26.36 -3.33 4.61
N LEU A 191 -26.44 -4.66 4.53
CA LEU A 191 -25.74 -5.56 5.44
C LEU A 191 -24.22 -5.42 5.30
N VAL A 192 -23.71 -5.37 4.07
CA VAL A 192 -22.27 -5.16 3.81
C VAL A 192 -21.81 -3.82 4.38
N ASN A 193 -22.57 -2.75 4.18
CA ASN A 193 -22.24 -1.43 4.73
C ASN A 193 -22.25 -1.43 6.26
N LEU A 194 -23.25 -2.06 6.89
CA LEU A 194 -23.35 -2.14 8.34
C LEU A 194 -22.21 -2.94 8.95
N ILE A 195 -21.84 -4.07 8.34
CA ILE A 195 -20.69 -4.89 8.78
C ILE A 195 -19.40 -4.07 8.67
N ASN A 196 -19.19 -3.36 7.56
CA ASN A 196 -18.00 -2.52 7.38
C ASN A 196 -17.91 -1.42 8.44
N ILE A 197 -19.00 -0.68 8.67
CA ILE A 197 -19.03 0.39 9.69
C ILE A 197 -18.77 -0.19 11.09
N SER A 198 -19.43 -1.30 11.43
CA SER A 198 -19.27 -1.95 12.74
C SER A 198 -17.85 -2.48 12.94
N TYR A 199 -17.27 -3.09 11.90
CA TYR A 199 -15.89 -3.57 11.92
C TYR A 199 -14.90 -2.43 12.12
N CYS A 200 -15.07 -1.32 11.38
CA CYS A 200 -14.25 -0.11 11.55
C CYS A 200 -14.38 0.47 12.97
N ALA A 201 -15.60 0.54 13.52
CA ALA A 201 -15.82 1.01 14.88
C ALA A 201 -15.06 0.14 15.90
N MET A 202 -15.10 -1.19 15.76
CA MET A 202 -14.35 -2.10 16.65
C MET A 202 -12.84 -1.94 16.52
N LYS A 203 -12.31 -1.57 15.36
CA LYS A 203 -10.87 -1.26 15.19
C LYS A 203 -10.47 0.06 15.84
N ILE A 204 -11.34 1.06 15.80
CA ILE A 204 -11.04 2.42 16.27
C ILE A 204 -11.28 2.57 17.78
N LEU A 205 -12.30 1.92 18.32
CA LEU A 205 -12.75 2.10 19.70
C LEU A 205 -11.64 1.87 20.76
N PRO A 206 -10.75 0.86 20.66
CA PRO A 206 -9.61 0.71 21.58
C PRO A 206 -8.62 1.89 21.60
N TYR A 207 -8.60 2.69 20.54
CA TYR A 207 -7.75 3.88 20.44
C TYR A 207 -8.45 5.13 20.97
N GLN A 208 -9.78 5.17 20.99
CA GLN A 208 -10.57 6.30 21.49
C GLN A 208 -10.84 6.20 22.99
N GLU A 209 -11.06 4.99 23.50
CA GLU A 209 -11.44 4.76 24.90
C GLU A 209 -10.30 4.09 25.67
N GLU A 210 -9.84 4.75 26.74
CA GLU A 210 -8.71 4.28 27.55
C GLU A 210 -9.01 2.94 28.25
N SER A 211 -10.27 2.71 28.63
CA SER A 211 -10.76 1.46 29.21
C SER A 211 -10.54 0.24 28.30
N PHE A 212 -10.45 0.47 26.98
CA PHE A 212 -10.22 -0.55 25.97
C PHE A 212 -8.79 -0.55 25.41
N SER A 213 -7.89 0.26 25.95
CA SER A 213 -6.51 0.42 25.45
C SER A 213 -5.73 -0.89 25.36
N LYS A 214 -5.99 -1.86 26.25
CA LYS A 214 -5.40 -3.20 26.20
C LYS A 214 -5.73 -4.00 24.93
N TYR A 215 -6.76 -3.60 24.17
CA TYR A 215 -7.18 -4.28 22.93
C TYR A 215 -6.64 -3.64 21.66
N ARG A 216 -5.76 -2.63 21.74
CA ARG A 216 -5.21 -1.94 20.55
C ARG A 216 -4.43 -2.87 19.61
N THR A 217 -3.75 -3.86 20.17
CA THR A 217 -2.95 -4.87 19.45
C THR A 217 -3.68 -6.17 19.19
N GLU A 218 -4.87 -6.34 19.77
CA GLU A 218 -5.64 -7.57 19.70
C GLU A 218 -6.47 -7.66 18.40
N SER A 219 -6.98 -8.86 18.09
CA SER A 219 -7.87 -9.05 16.95
C SER A 219 -9.23 -8.37 17.18
N VAL A 220 -9.92 -8.03 16.09
CA VAL A 220 -11.29 -7.47 16.19
C VAL A 220 -12.24 -8.49 16.83
N GLN A 221 -11.97 -9.77 16.62
CA GLN A 221 -12.77 -10.85 17.18
C GLN A 221 -12.66 -10.90 18.71
N GLU A 222 -11.45 -10.85 19.25
CA GLU A 222 -11.22 -10.85 20.70
C GLU A 222 -11.86 -9.64 21.35
N PHE A 223 -11.67 -8.45 20.76
CA PHE A 223 -12.28 -7.25 21.29
C PHE A 223 -13.81 -7.31 21.23
N ARG A 224 -14.38 -7.78 20.11
CA ARG A 224 -15.82 -7.98 19.98
C ARG A 224 -16.36 -8.94 21.05
N PHE A 225 -15.66 -10.03 21.34
CA PHE A 225 -16.06 -10.99 22.37
C PHE A 225 -16.07 -10.33 23.76
N ALA A 226 -14.98 -9.65 24.13
CA ALA A 226 -14.86 -8.95 25.40
C ALA A 226 -15.94 -7.87 25.57
N LEU A 227 -16.19 -7.07 24.53
CA LEU A 227 -17.24 -6.05 24.54
C LEU A 227 -18.63 -6.69 24.69
N SER A 228 -18.88 -7.81 24.01
CA SER A 228 -20.16 -8.52 24.11
C SER A 228 -20.40 -9.11 25.51
N GLU A 229 -19.35 -9.56 26.20
CA GLU A 229 -19.46 -10.00 27.60
C GLU A 229 -19.80 -8.84 28.54
N GLN A 230 -19.14 -7.69 28.38
CA GLN A 230 -19.45 -6.52 29.20
C GLN A 230 -20.88 -6.02 28.99
N ILE A 231 -21.37 -5.99 27.75
CA ILE A 231 -22.75 -5.64 27.45
C ILE A 231 -23.71 -6.60 28.16
N ARG A 232 -23.43 -7.91 28.12
CA ARG A 232 -24.26 -8.92 28.80
C ARG A 232 -24.25 -8.83 30.33
N GLN A 233 -23.22 -8.22 30.93
CA GLN A 233 -23.17 -7.98 32.37
C GLN A 233 -23.95 -6.73 32.80
N GLN A 234 -24.25 -5.82 31.86
CA GLN A 234 -25.00 -4.59 32.12
C GLN A 234 -26.51 -4.72 31.87
N VAL A 235 -26.92 -5.75 31.14
CA VAL A 235 -28.34 -6.10 30.87
C VAL A 235 -28.79 -7.14 31.87
#